data_AF-A0A7J6TY53-F1
#
_entry.id   AF-A0A7J6TY53-F1
#
_cell.length_a   1.000
_cell.length_b   1.000
_cell.length_c   1.000
_cell.angle_alpha   90.00
_cell.angle_beta   90.00
_cell.angle_gamma   90.00
#
_symmetry.space_group_name_H-M   'P 1'
#
loop_
_entity.id
_entity.type
_entity.pdbx_description
1 polymer ?
#
loop_
_entity_poly.entity_id
_entity_poly.type
_entity_poly.pdbx_seq_one_letter_code
_entity_poly.pdbx_strand_id
1 'polypeptide(L)'
;MDTLQLTWMDSGNRCASSWPPFGALLIMEIYTDNQVRFVYNGRVASVEGIGECRGKALCSYEAIVHHLTHIVPSESECRGSRVTHE
;
A
#
# COMPACT_ATOMS: atom_id res chain seq x y z
N MET A 1 9.00 1.43 -8.59
CA MET A 1 8.28 0.51 -7.69
C MET A 1 7.02 1.28 -7.33
N ASP A 2 5.89 0.91 -7.93
CA ASP A 2 4.86 1.93 -8.21
C ASP A 2 3.65 1.83 -7.27
N THR A 3 3.74 0.96 -6.26
CA THR A 3 2.65 0.67 -5.30
C THR A 3 3.21 0.14 -3.97
N LEU A 4 2.41 0.28 -2.90
CA LEU A 4 2.54 -0.49 -1.66
C LEU A 4 2.30 -1.97 -2.00
N GLN A 5 3.36 -2.72 -2.25
CA GLN A 5 3.25 -4.15 -2.53
C GLN A 5 2.84 -4.88 -1.25
N LEU A 6 1.58 -5.34 -1.19
CA LEU A 6 1.02 -5.99 -0.01
C LEU A 6 0.92 -7.51 -0.18
N THR A 7 1.31 -8.26 0.84
CA THR A 7 1.14 -9.72 0.94
C THR A 7 0.45 -10.08 2.24
N TRP A 8 -0.37 -11.13 2.23
CA TRP A 8 -0.96 -11.62 3.46
C TRP A 8 0.08 -12.26 4.36
N MET A 9 0.06 -11.94 5.65
CA MET A 9 1.00 -12.49 6.63
C MET A 9 0.91 -14.01 6.78
N ASP A 10 -0.28 -14.58 6.60
CA ASP A 10 -0.55 -16.00 6.81
C ASP A 10 -0.11 -16.90 5.64
N SER A 11 -0.02 -16.34 4.43
CA SER A 11 0.17 -17.11 3.20
C SER A 11 1.30 -16.60 2.31
N GLY A 12 1.81 -15.38 2.54
CA GLY A 12 2.79 -14.72 1.68
C GLY A 12 2.27 -14.35 0.29
N ASN A 13 1.01 -14.67 -0.02
CA ASN A 13 0.39 -14.37 -1.30
C ASN A 13 0.05 -12.89 -1.41
N ARG A 14 0.10 -12.35 -2.63
CA ARG A 14 -0.30 -10.96 -2.91
C ARG A 14 -1.75 -10.70 -2.47
N CYS A 15 -1.96 -9.58 -1.79
CA CYS A 15 -3.29 -9.17 -1.33
C CYS A 15 -4.27 -8.94 -2.49
N ALA A 16 -3.79 -8.37 -3.60
CA ALA A 16 -4.55 -8.19 -4.83
C ALA A 16 -3.70 -8.59 -6.04
N SER A 17 -4.18 -9.59 -6.79
CA SER A 17 -3.64 -10.01 -8.10
C SER A 17 -4.63 -9.77 -9.24
N SER A 18 -5.83 -9.28 -8.91
CA SER A 18 -6.94 -9.01 -9.82
C SER A 18 -7.78 -7.87 -9.25
N TRP A 19 -8.88 -7.51 -9.93
CA TRP A 19 -9.82 -6.50 -9.45
C TRP A 19 -10.33 -6.82 -8.03
N PRO A 20 -10.41 -5.83 -7.12
CA PRO A 20 -10.93 -6.04 -5.78
C PRO A 20 -12.38 -6.56 -5.81
N PRO A 21 -12.76 -7.46 -4.89
CA PRO A 21 -14.13 -7.95 -4.79
C PRO A 21 -15.09 -6.83 -4.32
N PHE A 22 -16.40 -7.06 -4.45
CA PHE A 22 -17.41 -6.15 -3.91
C PHE A 22 -17.22 -5.96 -2.40
N GLY A 23 -17.25 -4.70 -1.96
CA GLY A 23 -17.06 -4.34 -0.55
C GLY A 23 -15.63 -4.53 -0.05
N ALA A 24 -14.63 -4.60 -0.95
CA ALA A 24 -13.24 -4.66 -0.53
C ALA A 24 -12.83 -3.42 0.28
N LEU A 25 -12.05 -3.66 1.33
CA LEU A 25 -11.58 -2.64 2.26
C LEU A 25 -10.07 -2.78 2.43
N LEU A 26 -9.36 -1.68 2.21
CA LEU A 26 -7.97 -1.50 2.62
C LEU A 26 -7.96 -0.51 3.78
N ILE A 27 -7.46 -0.95 4.93
CA ILE A 27 -7.43 -0.19 6.17
C ILE A 27 -5.97 -0.01 6.58
N MET A 28 -5.62 1.21 6.95
CA MET A 28 -4.36 1.54 7.61
C MET A 28 -4.66 1.92 9.05
N GLU A 29 -4.18 1.12 9.99
CA GLU A 29 -4.29 1.39 11.42
C GLU A 29 -2.99 2.05 11.89
N ILE A 30 -3.10 3.18 12.59
CA ILE A 30 -1.97 3.92 13.15
C ILE A 30 -2.05 3.81 14.67
N TYR A 31 -0.96 3.37 15.28
CA TYR A 31 -0.86 3.19 16.73
C TYR A 31 -0.07 4.33 17.38
N THR A 32 -0.29 4.52 18.68
CA THR A 32 0.33 5.59 19.46
C THR A 32 1.84 5.43 19.65
N ASP A 33 2.38 4.25 19.40
CA ASP A 33 3.81 3.91 19.50
C ASP A 33 4.55 4.00 18.15
N ASN A 34 4.04 4.83 17.23
CA ASN A 34 4.62 5.08 15.91
C ASN A 34 4.66 3.82 15.01
N GLN A 35 3.78 2.85 15.26
CA GLN A 35 3.60 1.67 14.42
C GLN A 35 2.37 1.80 13.51
N VAL A 36 2.42 1.14 12.36
CA VAL A 36 1.34 1.05 11.38
C VAL A 36 1.08 -0.41 11.02
N ARG A 37 -0.19 -0.75 10.86
CA ARG A 37 -0.64 -2.05 10.31
C ARG A 37 -1.52 -1.84 9.10
N PHE A 38 -1.33 -2.67 8.08
CA PHE A 38 -2.24 -2.75 6.94
C PHE A 38 -3.16 -3.97 7.09
N VAL A 39 -4.45 -3.75 6.89
CA VAL A 39 -5.47 -4.79 6.86
C VAL A 39 -6.21 -4.67 5.55
N TYR A 40 -6.21 -5.75 4.76
CA TYR A 40 -7.06 -5.83 3.57
C TYR A 40 -8.13 -6.89 3.86
N ASN A 41 -9.41 -6.61 3.58
CA ASN A 41 -10.54 -7.53 3.78
C ASN A 41 -10.50 -8.33 5.11
N GLY A 42 -10.18 -7.67 6.23
CA GLY A 42 -10.13 -8.26 7.56
C GLY A 42 -8.89 -9.10 7.88
N ARG A 43 -7.90 -9.18 6.99
CA ARG A 43 -6.65 -9.94 7.16
C ARG A 43 -5.45 -9.00 7.21
N VAL A 44 -4.46 -9.33 8.04
CA VAL A 44 -3.25 -8.51 8.19
C VAL A 44 -2.32 -8.72 6.99
N ALA A 45 -1.81 -7.62 6.46
CA ALA A 45 -0.88 -7.59 5.34
C ALA A 45 0.50 -7.05 5.75
N SER A 46 1.54 -7.63 5.16
CA SER A 46 2.92 -7.13 5.16
C SER A 46 3.14 -6.13 4.04
N VAL A 47 4.04 -5.17 4.25
CA VAL A 47 4.45 -4.17 3.24
C VAL A 47 5.80 -4.57 2.65
N GLU A 48 5.79 -5.18 1.48
CA GLU A 48 6.96 -5.80 0.85
C GLU A 48 7.90 -4.80 0.16
N GLY A 49 7.39 -3.63 -0.19
CA GLY A 49 8.12 -2.52 -0.81
C GLY A 49 9.08 -1.80 0.14
N ILE A 50 9.01 -2.08 1.44
CA ILE A 50 9.81 -1.45 2.49
C ILE A 50 10.59 -2.55 3.20
N GLY A 51 11.92 -2.54 3.05
CA GLY A 51 12.79 -3.63 3.51
C GLY A 51 12.64 -3.95 5.00
N GLU A 52 12.48 -2.95 5.84
CA GLU A 52 12.29 -3.14 7.28
C GLU A 52 10.90 -3.64 7.69
N CYS A 53 9.92 -3.61 6.78
CA CYS A 53 8.52 -4.00 7.03
C CYS A 53 8.14 -5.32 6.37
N ARG A 54 9.01 -5.85 5.51
CA ARG A 54 8.84 -7.14 4.85
C ARG A 54 8.68 -8.27 5.86
N GLY A 55 7.63 -9.06 5.68
CA GLY A 55 7.26 -10.20 6.53
C GLY A 55 6.84 -9.80 7.94
N LYS A 56 6.48 -8.54 8.20
CA LYS A 56 6.06 -8.04 9.51
C LYS A 56 4.62 -7.54 9.48
N ALA A 57 3.92 -7.77 10.59
CA ALA A 57 2.57 -7.27 10.79
C ALA A 57 2.52 -5.76 11.14
N LEU A 58 3.62 -5.23 11.67
CA LEU A 58 3.78 -3.83 12.03
C LEU A 58 4.98 -3.24 11.31
N CYS A 59 4.84 -1.99 10.92
CA CYS A 59 5.83 -1.19 10.23
C CYS A 59 5.97 0.16 10.94
N SER A 60 7.17 0.76 10.92
CA SER A 60 7.35 2.13 11.42
C SER A 60 6.50 3.11 10.60
N TYR A 61 5.76 3.99 11.26
CA TYR A 61 4.99 5.05 10.60
C TYR A 61 5.89 5.95 9.76
N GLU A 62 7.09 6.28 10.26
CA GLU A 62 8.07 7.09 9.51
C GLU A 62 8.52 6.41 8.22
N ALA A 63 8.76 5.10 8.26
CA ALA A 63 9.13 4.31 7.10
C ALA A 63 8.01 4.29 6.05
N ILE A 64 6.75 4.14 6.49
CA ILE A 64 5.57 4.23 5.64
C ILE A 64 5.48 5.61 5.00
N VAL A 65 5.56 6.69 5.77
CA VAL A 65 5.47 8.06 5.26
C VAL A 65 6.56 8.33 4.24
N HIS A 66 7.80 7.99 4.57
CA HIS A 66 8.93 8.15 3.66
C HIS A 66 8.72 7.35 2.36
N HIS A 67 8.24 6.10 2.43
CA HIS A 67 7.96 5.33 1.23
C HIS A 67 6.82 5.94 0.40
N LEU A 68 5.73 6.35 1.05
CA LEU A 68 4.56 6.93 0.40
C LEU A 68 4.91 8.21 -0.36
N THR A 69 5.75 9.09 0.19
CA THR A 69 6.16 10.32 -0.51
C THR A 69 6.95 10.05 -1.80
N HIS A 70 7.52 8.85 -1.97
CA HIS A 70 8.24 8.47 -3.19
C HIS A 70 7.34 7.84 -4.25
N ILE A 71 6.22 7.23 -3.84
CA ILE A 71 5.34 6.49 -4.76
C ILE A 71 4.05 7.23 -5.08
N VAL A 72 3.64 8.19 -4.26
CA VAL A 72 2.46 9.02 -4.54
C VAL A 72 2.80 9.96 -5.69
N PRO A 73 2.08 9.87 -6.83
CA PRO A 73 2.36 10.72 -7.98
C PRO A 73 2.07 12.19 -7.70
N SER A 74 2.81 13.06 -8.36
CA SER A 74 2.62 14.51 -8.35
C SER A 74 1.39 14.96 -9.14
N GLU A 75 0.90 16.17 -8.89
CA GLU A 75 -0.22 16.77 -9.65
C GLU A 75 0.08 16.81 -11.17
N SER A 76 1.35 17.06 -11.54
CA SER A 76 1.79 17.07 -12.94
C SER A 76 1.58 15.75 -13.65
N GLU A 77 1.73 14.61 -12.96
CA GLU A 77 1.53 13.28 -13.52
C GLU A 77 0.04 12.96 -13.77
N CYS A 78 -0.87 13.66 -13.08
CA CYS A 78 -2.31 13.50 -13.26
C CYS A 78 -2.88 14.34 -14.42
N ARG A 79 -2.12 15.30 -14.95
CA ARG A 79 -2.51 16.07 -16.14
C ARG A 79 -2.33 15.20 -17.37
N GLY A 80 -3.31 14.34 -17.63
CA GLY A 80 -3.33 13.48 -18.81
C GLY A 80 -3.04 14.28 -20.09
N SER A 81 -2.29 13.68 -21.01
CA SER A 81 -2.10 14.24 -22.35
C SER A 81 -3.47 14.61 -22.91
N ARG A 82 -3.68 15.89 -23.28
CA ARG A 82 -4.87 16.27 -24.04
C ARG A 82 -4.84 15.48 -25.33
N VAL A 83 -5.57 14.37 -25.39
CA VAL A 83 -5.80 13.65 -26.64
C VAL A 83 -6.73 14.55 -27.45
N THR A 84 -6.15 15.35 -28.34
CA THR A 84 -6.89 16.00 -29.42
C THR A 84 -7.41 14.88 -30.31
N HIS A 85 -8.69 14.55 -30.17
CA HIS A 85 -9.41 13.81 -31.19
C HIS A 85 -9.68 14.79 -32.34
N GLU A 86 -8.75 14.85 -33.28
CA GLU A 86 -9.00 15.34 -34.65
C GLU A 86 -9.65 14.25 -35.49
#